data_AF-A0A178ABU8-F1
#
_entry.id   AF-A0A178ABU8-F1
#
_cell.length_a   1.000
_cell.length_b   1.000
_cell.length_c   1.000
_cell.angle_alpha   90.00
_cell.angle_beta   90.00
_cell.angle_gamma   90.00
#
_symmetry.space_group_name_H-M   'P 1'
#
loop_
_entity.id
_entity.type
_entity.pdbx_description
1 polymer ?
#
loop_
_entity_poly.entity_id
_entity_poly.type
_entity_poly.pdbx_seq_one_letter_code
_entity_poly.pdbx_strand_id
1 'polypeptide(L)'
;MSSGVEVSGSQRRPGIWSYFSFPGPRRRVSVTLPRNFDPNRDADSFEKPDRHSRRRSTNPDGFMGDHKGSSIMNQGQRLRYIKTGGVIAFILLILYFVAPRDGLSKGPLSSGGNTASGDAKAQCTKSYSKEKPLIQYALMIDAGSQGSRIHVYKFNNCGPSPALENEVFEQTAKKEKGGSGLSSYDGDAEAAAKSLDVLMEVALREVPKEYQGCTPVAVKATAGLRKLGKEKSDNTLAAVRRRLETVYPFPVVSEEKGGVEVMPGEMEGVYAWITVNYLLGKIGGPDKNPTAAVLDLGGGSTQIIFEPTFPDVPRGGLPTKLAEGDHKYTLNFAAREFALYQHSYLGYGIMEARNNLHATLLDSLYQTNKESGSTEYLKQPITNPCIAVGMSREVAVAMPASHPLGATVTVNMTGPATSSPTQCRYWAEKSLHKDDECKLAPCAFRGIYQPPFEGTFAREAVYLLSYFYDRTSELGMPESFSIRELQDLADKVCRGEEGWDVFKPVPKAIEELKGRPEWCLDLNFQFSLLRSGYGMPIDREVRIAKKIAGNELGWCLGASLPLLEANSGWKCKIHQDQ
;
A
#
# COMPACT_ATOMS: atom_id res chain seq x y z
N MET A 1 1.92 64.01 -0.76
CA MET A 1 2.67 64.80 0.24
C MET A 1 3.25 63.79 1.22
N SER A 2 4.54 63.54 1.40
CA SER A 2 5.83 64.14 1.05
C SER A 2 6.82 62.95 1.08
N SER A 3 7.60 62.68 0.02
CA SER A 3 9.06 62.98 -0.08
C SER A 3 9.90 62.38 1.08
N GLY A 4 10.93 61.56 0.92
CA GLY A 4 11.64 61.09 -0.28
C GLY A 4 12.95 60.34 0.09
N VAL A 5 13.58 59.80 -0.97
CA VAL A 5 15.03 59.69 -1.25
C VAL A 5 15.89 58.59 -0.59
N GLU A 6 16.49 57.80 -1.49
CA GLU A 6 17.57 56.81 -1.39
C GLU A 6 18.93 57.41 -0.98
N VAL A 7 19.87 56.61 -0.43
CA VAL A 7 21.25 56.39 -0.97
C VAL A 7 21.84 55.08 -0.41
N SER A 8 22.62 54.42 -1.26
CA SER A 8 23.25 53.11 -1.23
C SER A 8 24.41 52.86 -0.24
N GLY A 9 24.65 51.57 0.07
CA GLY A 9 25.97 50.96 -0.13
C GLY A 9 26.68 50.36 1.09
N SER A 10 26.61 49.03 1.25
CA SER A 10 27.81 48.16 1.26
C SER A 10 27.43 46.71 1.56
N GLN A 11 27.78 45.83 0.63
CA GLN A 11 27.72 44.38 0.78
C GLN A 11 28.73 43.90 1.83
N ARG A 12 28.27 43.18 2.86
CA ARG A 12 29.06 42.15 3.55
C ARG A 12 28.20 40.91 3.76
N ARG A 13 28.66 39.78 3.21
CA ARG A 13 28.08 38.44 3.35
C ARG A 13 28.15 38.00 4.83
N PRO A 14 27.11 37.40 5.42
CA PRO A 14 27.22 36.70 6.69
C PRO A 14 27.84 35.31 6.49
N GLY A 15 28.81 34.95 7.32
CA GLY A 15 29.42 33.63 7.38
C GLY A 15 28.54 32.58 8.06
N ILE A 16 28.81 31.31 7.75
CA ILE A 16 28.05 30.08 8.05
C ILE A 16 27.82 29.75 9.55
N TRP A 17 28.16 30.64 10.49
CA TRP A 17 28.12 30.36 11.93
C TRP A 17 27.07 31.15 12.74
N SER A 18 26.15 31.88 12.10
CA SER A 18 25.14 32.71 12.78
C SER A 18 23.78 32.04 13.05
N TYR A 19 23.67 30.71 12.98
CA TYR A 19 22.38 30.00 13.15
C TYR A 19 22.31 28.95 14.27
N PHE A 20 23.26 28.94 15.22
CA PHE A 20 23.19 28.04 16.38
C PHE A 20 22.98 28.81 17.69
N SER A 21 21.73 28.93 18.11
CA SER A 21 21.32 29.33 19.46
C SER A 21 21.07 28.07 20.31
N PHE A 22 21.87 27.86 21.35
CA PHE A 22 21.69 26.77 22.32
C PHE A 22 20.66 27.17 23.40
N PRO A 23 19.63 26.35 23.70
CA PRO A 23 18.74 26.60 24.82
C PRO A 23 19.33 26.04 26.13
N GLY A 24 19.48 26.94 27.12
CA GLY A 24 19.81 26.60 28.51
C GLY A 24 18.65 25.94 29.27
N PRO A 25 18.91 25.36 30.46
CA PRO A 25 17.99 24.44 31.12
C PRO A 25 16.82 25.16 31.80
N ARG A 26 15.59 24.75 31.47
CA ARG A 26 14.36 25.19 32.16
C ARG A 26 14.13 24.39 33.44
N ARG A 27 14.05 25.10 34.56
CA ARG A 27 13.51 24.65 35.85
C ARG A 27 12.06 24.20 35.68
N ARG A 28 11.73 22.98 36.14
CA ARG A 28 10.35 22.59 36.46
C ARG A 28 10.04 23.04 37.88
N VAL A 29 8.94 23.78 38.02
CA VAL A 29 8.27 24.03 39.30
C VAL A 29 7.14 23.01 39.38
N SER A 30 7.21 22.09 40.35
CA SER A 30 6.11 21.20 40.71
C SER A 30 5.51 21.69 42.03
N VAL A 31 4.21 21.98 42.00
CA VAL A 31 3.40 22.30 43.17
C VAL A 31 3.01 20.99 43.84
N THR A 32 3.50 20.75 45.05
CA THR A 32 3.05 19.67 45.94
C THR A 32 2.77 20.25 47.31
N LEU A 33 1.54 20.03 47.79
CA LEU A 33 1.04 20.44 49.10
C LEU A 33 1.83 19.77 50.25
N PRO A 34 2.01 20.45 51.40
CA PRO A 34 2.74 19.90 52.53
C PRO A 34 1.84 18.97 53.35
N ARG A 35 2.31 17.74 53.63
CA ARG A 35 1.80 16.93 54.73
C ARG A 35 2.96 16.61 55.67
N ASN A 36 2.85 17.14 56.89
CA ASN A 36 3.70 16.84 58.03
C ASN A 36 3.60 15.35 58.36
N PHE A 37 4.75 14.69 58.46
CA PHE A 37 4.88 13.31 58.91
C PHE A 37 5.20 13.33 60.40
N ASP A 38 4.24 12.91 61.23
CA ASP A 38 4.40 12.68 62.67
C ASP A 38 4.49 11.16 62.87
N PRO A 39 5.62 10.61 63.40
CA PRO A 39 5.86 9.18 63.42
C PRO A 39 5.22 8.43 64.60
N ASN A 40 4.24 8.99 65.30
CA ASN A 40 3.59 8.33 66.45
C ASN A 40 2.06 8.39 66.41
N ARG A 41 1.43 7.93 65.31
CA ARG A 41 0.00 7.59 65.33
C ARG A 41 -0.41 6.57 64.27
N ASP A 42 -0.91 5.46 64.81
CA ASP A 42 -1.88 4.52 64.25
C ASP A 42 -1.38 3.43 63.28
N ALA A 43 -1.25 2.24 63.88
CA ALA A 43 -1.02 0.95 63.28
C ALA A 43 -2.22 0.50 62.42
N ASP A 44 -1.94 -0.06 61.25
CA ASP A 44 -2.93 -0.76 60.43
C ASP A 44 -3.04 -2.24 60.84
N SER A 45 -4.27 -2.72 60.94
CA SER A 45 -4.69 -3.99 61.56
C SER A 45 -4.77 -5.16 60.57
N PHE A 46 -4.18 -5.07 59.37
CA PHE A 46 -4.32 -6.12 58.34
C PHE A 46 -3.03 -6.55 57.65
N GLU A 47 -1.86 -6.33 58.26
CA GLU A 47 -0.60 -6.88 57.76
C GLU A 47 -0.42 -8.34 58.20
N LYS A 48 -0.49 -9.28 57.24
CA LYS A 48 -0.34 -10.73 57.50
C LYS A 48 1.15 -11.09 57.75
N PRO A 49 1.42 -11.92 58.77
CA PRO A 49 2.78 -12.34 59.12
C PRO A 49 3.22 -13.48 58.21
N ASP A 50 4.35 -13.33 57.49
CA ASP A 50 5.27 -14.41 57.07
C ASP A 50 6.24 -13.96 55.97
N ARG A 51 7.11 -12.97 56.25
CA ARG A 51 8.24 -12.65 55.35
C ARG A 51 9.63 -12.78 55.97
N HIS A 52 9.73 -13.56 57.05
CA HIS A 52 11.01 -14.00 57.58
C HIS A 52 11.01 -15.51 57.85
N SER A 53 11.46 -16.29 56.86
CA SER A 53 11.98 -17.62 57.13
C SER A 53 13.32 -17.83 56.39
N ARG A 54 14.33 -18.23 57.17
CA ARG A 54 15.67 -18.68 56.75
C ARG A 54 15.75 -20.19 56.98
N ARG A 55 16.24 -20.96 55.99
CA ARG A 55 17.12 -22.17 56.09
C ARG A 55 17.31 -22.79 54.68
N ARG A 56 18.53 -22.84 54.09
CA ARG A 56 19.60 -23.90 54.11
C ARG A 56 19.11 -25.26 53.55
N SER A 57 19.71 -26.03 52.64
CA SER A 57 20.97 -26.14 51.83
C SER A 57 20.66 -27.13 50.65
N THR A 58 21.34 -27.27 49.50
CA THR A 58 22.70 -27.80 49.19
C THR A 58 22.96 -27.75 47.65
N ASN A 59 24.23 -27.49 47.29
CA ASN A 59 25.00 -27.51 46.01
C ASN A 59 24.70 -28.59 44.92
N PRO A 60 25.40 -28.60 43.74
CA PRO A 60 26.17 -27.55 43.02
C PRO A 60 25.89 -27.51 41.48
N ASP A 61 26.28 -26.41 40.81
CA ASP A 61 27.12 -26.41 39.58
C ASP A 61 27.02 -25.09 38.78
N GLY A 62 28.18 -24.56 38.41
CA GLY A 62 28.37 -24.03 37.05
C GLY A 62 28.19 -22.54 36.77
N PHE A 63 29.22 -21.76 37.11
CA PHE A 63 29.90 -20.81 36.20
C PHE A 63 29.35 -19.38 35.98
N MET A 64 30.28 -18.42 36.15
CA MET A 64 30.30 -17.01 35.77
C MET A 64 29.46 -16.00 36.59
N GLY A 65 30.10 -15.52 37.66
CA GLY A 65 29.88 -14.17 38.15
C GLY A 65 31.13 -13.70 38.89
N ASP A 66 31.97 -12.89 38.25
CA ASP A 66 32.81 -11.97 39.02
C ASP A 66 33.34 -10.79 38.19
N HIS A 67 33.59 -9.68 38.87
CA HIS A 67 34.19 -8.41 38.43
C HIS A 67 33.23 -7.24 38.15
N LYS A 68 32.49 -6.85 39.18
CA LYS A 68 32.22 -5.43 39.48
C LYS A 68 33.01 -5.04 40.74
N GLY A 69 34.22 -4.54 40.55
CA GLY A 69 35.06 -4.00 41.61
C GLY A 69 35.79 -2.75 41.11
N SER A 70 35.29 -1.58 41.48
CA SER A 70 35.96 -0.31 41.26
C SER A 70 37.21 -0.23 42.13
N SER A 71 38.39 -0.44 41.55
CA SER A 71 39.67 -0.13 42.20
C SER A 71 40.09 1.30 41.87
N ILE A 72 40.35 2.08 42.91
CA ILE A 72 40.93 3.42 42.84
C ILE A 72 42.38 3.24 42.35
N MET A 73 42.62 3.48 41.06
CA MET A 73 43.96 3.40 40.47
C MET A 73 44.87 4.54 40.97
N ASN A 74 46.07 4.18 41.41
CA ASN A 74 47.13 5.09 41.85
C ASN A 74 47.59 6.03 40.69
N GLN A 75 47.84 7.31 40.98
CA GLN A 75 48.12 8.37 39.99
C GLN A 75 49.28 8.04 39.03
N GLY A 76 50.28 7.27 39.49
CA GLY A 76 51.41 6.84 38.65
C GLY A 76 51.06 5.83 37.54
N GLN A 77 50.03 5.00 37.72
CA GLN A 77 49.58 4.06 36.68
C GLN A 77 48.74 4.76 35.62
N ARG A 78 47.87 5.71 36.01
CA ARG A 78 47.07 6.51 35.06
C ARG A 78 47.94 7.27 34.06
N LEU A 79 49.07 7.82 34.51
CA LEU A 79 49.99 8.55 33.62
C LEU A 79 50.68 7.63 32.61
N ARG A 80 50.93 6.35 32.96
CA ARG A 80 51.46 5.37 32.00
C ARG A 80 50.41 4.97 30.96
N TYR A 81 49.17 4.72 31.37
CA TYR A 81 48.10 4.40 30.40
C TYR A 81 47.77 5.57 29.46
N ILE A 82 47.84 6.82 29.95
CA ILE A 82 47.64 8.00 29.10
C ILE A 82 48.79 8.16 28.10
N LYS A 83 50.05 7.94 28.52
CA LYS A 83 51.20 8.00 27.62
C LYS A 83 51.18 6.87 26.59
N THR A 84 50.90 5.64 27.01
CA THR A 84 50.81 4.50 26.08
C THR A 84 49.60 4.64 25.15
N GLY A 85 48.46 5.11 25.65
CA GLY A 85 47.28 5.41 24.85
C GLY A 85 47.52 6.54 23.84
N GLY A 86 48.25 7.59 24.24
CA GLY A 86 48.66 8.68 23.35
C GLY A 86 49.60 8.21 22.24
N VAL A 87 50.56 7.32 22.55
CA VAL A 87 51.46 6.72 21.55
C VAL A 87 50.69 5.82 20.59
N ILE A 88 49.78 4.98 21.08
CA ILE A 88 48.93 4.12 20.23
C ILE A 88 48.04 4.97 19.33
N ALA A 89 47.40 6.01 19.87
CA ALA A 89 46.57 6.92 19.08
C ALA A 89 47.39 7.64 18.01
N PHE A 90 48.62 8.07 18.32
CA PHE A 90 49.52 8.69 17.36
C PHE A 90 49.96 7.72 16.26
N ILE A 91 50.27 6.46 16.60
CA ILE A 91 50.60 5.41 15.63
C ILE A 91 49.39 5.10 14.72
N LEU A 92 48.18 5.01 15.28
CA LEU A 92 46.95 4.81 14.50
C LEU A 92 46.66 6.00 13.58
N LEU A 93 46.97 7.22 14.02
CA LEU A 93 46.79 8.43 13.22
C LEU A 93 47.83 8.49 12.08
N ILE A 94 49.08 8.11 12.33
CA ILE A 94 50.09 7.94 11.27
C ILE A 94 49.66 6.84 10.29
N LEU A 95 49.19 5.69 10.76
CA LEU A 95 48.67 4.63 9.88
C LEU A 95 47.45 5.10 9.07
N TYR A 96 46.57 5.93 9.63
CA TYR A 96 45.44 6.50 8.90
C TYR A 96 45.86 7.47 7.77
N PHE A 97 46.97 8.19 7.95
CA PHE A 97 47.48 9.15 6.95
C PHE A 97 48.52 8.57 5.99
N VAL A 98 49.21 7.49 6.36
CA VAL A 98 50.29 6.87 5.57
C VAL A 98 49.85 5.55 4.91
N ALA A 99 48.85 4.84 5.43
CA ALA A 99 48.33 3.67 4.74
C ALA A 99 47.64 4.11 3.43
N PRO A 100 47.95 3.44 2.30
CA PRO A 100 47.32 3.76 1.03
C PRO A 100 45.80 3.63 1.17
N ARG A 101 45.08 4.72 0.84
CA ARG A 101 43.60 4.75 0.86
C ARG A 101 42.96 3.83 -0.20
N ASP A 102 43.78 3.26 -1.08
CA ASP A 102 43.36 2.25 -2.05
C ASP A 102 43.59 0.84 -1.50
N GLY A 103 42.71 0.41 -0.60
CA GLY A 103 42.86 -0.95 -0.07
C GLY A 103 41.89 -1.37 1.03
N LEU A 104 40.59 -1.12 0.89
CA LEU A 104 39.55 -1.82 1.67
C LEU A 104 38.17 -1.70 1.00
N SER A 105 38.01 -2.40 -0.12
CA SER A 105 36.82 -3.19 -0.46
C SER A 105 37.08 -3.86 -1.82
N LYS A 106 37.87 -4.92 -1.80
CA LYS A 106 37.74 -5.97 -2.80
C LYS A 106 37.09 -7.15 -2.09
N GLY A 107 35.75 -7.11 -2.01
CA GLY A 107 34.98 -8.35 -2.06
C GLY A 107 35.42 -9.16 -3.29
N PRO A 108 35.13 -10.48 -3.34
CA PRO A 108 35.62 -11.32 -4.43
C PRO A 108 35.29 -10.64 -5.75
N LEU A 109 36.33 -10.36 -6.54
CA LEU A 109 36.22 -9.84 -7.89
C LEU A 109 35.41 -10.90 -8.66
N SER A 110 34.09 -10.71 -8.77
CA SER A 110 33.29 -11.44 -9.73
C SER A 110 33.89 -11.11 -11.09
N SER A 111 34.51 -12.10 -11.71
CA SER A 111 35.19 -11.95 -12.99
C SER A 111 34.13 -11.72 -14.08
N GLY A 112 33.63 -10.50 -14.23
CA GLY A 112 32.80 -9.99 -15.35
C GLY A 112 31.47 -10.69 -15.62
N GLY A 113 30.36 -9.96 -15.46
CA GLY A 113 29.06 -10.31 -16.05
C GLY A 113 28.90 -9.86 -17.51
N ASN A 114 27.71 -10.06 -18.07
CA ASN A 114 27.33 -9.69 -19.43
C ASN A 114 27.32 -8.16 -19.61
N THR A 115 27.53 -7.68 -20.84
CA THR A 115 27.42 -6.26 -21.21
C THR A 115 26.05 -5.98 -21.85
N ALA A 116 25.74 -4.71 -22.12
CA ALA A 116 24.55 -4.35 -22.89
C ALA A 116 24.69 -4.84 -24.33
N SER A 117 23.57 -5.17 -24.95
CA SER A 117 23.47 -5.49 -26.38
C SER A 117 23.20 -4.21 -27.15
N GLY A 118 23.79 -4.09 -28.34
CA GLY A 118 23.62 -2.91 -29.20
C GLY A 118 24.14 -1.62 -28.54
N ASP A 119 23.48 -0.51 -28.85
CA ASP A 119 23.83 0.83 -28.35
C ASP A 119 23.10 1.21 -27.04
N ALA A 120 22.50 0.23 -26.37
CA ALA A 120 21.69 0.49 -25.18
C ALA A 120 22.55 1.00 -24.01
N LYS A 121 22.23 2.21 -23.53
CA LYS A 121 22.86 2.79 -22.33
C LYS A 121 22.36 2.05 -21.08
N ALA A 122 23.29 1.53 -20.29
CA ALA A 122 23.05 0.90 -18.99
C ALA A 122 23.70 1.75 -17.87
N GLN A 123 23.17 1.66 -16.64
CA GLN A 123 23.76 2.34 -15.48
C GLN A 123 25.13 1.81 -15.06
N CYS A 124 25.46 0.56 -15.40
CA CYS A 124 26.78 -0.02 -15.17
C CYS A 124 27.28 -0.73 -16.44
N THR A 125 28.55 -1.14 -16.47
CA THR A 125 29.16 -1.74 -17.67
C THR A 125 28.97 -3.25 -17.76
N LYS A 126 28.77 -3.94 -16.62
CA LYS A 126 28.65 -5.40 -16.56
C LYS A 126 27.59 -5.80 -15.53
N SER A 127 26.86 -6.89 -15.81
CA SER A 127 25.92 -7.45 -14.84
C SER A 127 26.62 -7.99 -13.59
N TYR A 128 25.87 -8.08 -12.50
CA TYR A 128 26.32 -8.63 -11.21
C TYR A 128 26.70 -10.11 -11.31
N SER A 129 25.97 -10.89 -12.12
CA SER A 129 26.19 -12.32 -12.35
C SER A 129 26.23 -12.63 -13.86
N LYS A 130 27.01 -13.64 -14.24
CA LYS A 130 27.19 -14.07 -15.64
C LYS A 130 25.94 -14.71 -16.24
N GLU A 131 25.07 -15.19 -15.37
CA GLU A 131 23.84 -15.89 -15.71
C GLU A 131 22.71 -14.92 -16.09
N LYS A 132 22.84 -13.63 -15.74
CA LYS A 132 21.85 -12.59 -16.05
C LYS A 132 22.37 -11.62 -17.11
N PRO A 133 21.56 -11.24 -18.11
CA PRO A 133 21.92 -10.16 -19.04
C PRO A 133 22.00 -8.82 -18.29
N LEU A 134 22.76 -7.86 -18.82
CA LEU A 134 22.88 -6.55 -18.15
C LEU A 134 21.58 -5.76 -18.14
N ILE A 135 20.87 -5.74 -19.26
CA ILE A 135 19.58 -5.07 -19.44
C ILE A 135 18.52 -6.13 -19.70
N GLN A 136 17.35 -5.98 -19.08
CA GLN A 136 16.15 -6.75 -19.39
C GLN A 136 14.97 -5.81 -19.54
N TYR A 137 14.01 -6.20 -20.37
CA TYR A 137 12.72 -5.55 -20.45
C TYR A 137 11.64 -6.56 -20.05
N ALA A 138 10.50 -6.06 -19.56
CA ALA A 138 9.30 -6.86 -19.33
C ALA A 138 8.06 -6.03 -19.68
N LEU A 139 7.08 -6.69 -20.30
CA LEU A 139 5.81 -6.10 -20.67
C LEU A 139 4.69 -6.71 -19.81
N MET A 140 3.94 -5.84 -19.14
CA MET A 140 2.77 -6.23 -18.38
C MET A 140 1.55 -5.47 -18.90
N ILE A 141 0.52 -6.21 -19.28
CA ILE A 141 -0.77 -5.65 -19.65
C ILE A 141 -1.77 -5.88 -18.51
N ASP A 142 -2.23 -4.79 -17.91
CA ASP A 142 -3.37 -4.77 -16.99
C ASP A 142 -4.66 -4.63 -17.82
N ALA A 143 -5.44 -5.70 -17.90
CA ALA A 143 -6.76 -5.68 -18.52
C ALA A 143 -7.86 -5.38 -17.47
N GLY A 144 -8.00 -4.10 -17.17
CA GLY A 144 -9.03 -3.54 -16.31
C GLY A 144 -10.44 -3.55 -16.94
N SER A 145 -11.47 -3.35 -16.12
CA SER A 145 -12.87 -3.27 -16.60
C SER A 145 -13.16 -2.00 -17.38
N GLN A 146 -12.52 -0.88 -17.03
CA GLN A 146 -12.74 0.42 -17.65
C GLN A 146 -11.80 0.72 -18.83
N GLY A 147 -10.75 -0.09 -18.98
CA GLY A 147 -9.69 0.09 -19.97
C GLY A 147 -8.53 -0.86 -19.70
N SER A 148 -7.68 -1.03 -20.69
CA SER A 148 -6.44 -1.80 -20.58
C SER A 148 -5.24 -0.85 -20.52
N ARG A 149 -4.17 -1.24 -19.82
CA ARG A 149 -2.91 -0.50 -19.76
C ARG A 149 -1.74 -1.39 -20.06
N ILE A 150 -0.67 -0.83 -20.61
CA ILE A 150 0.62 -1.48 -20.74
C ILE A 150 1.67 -0.76 -19.92
N HIS A 151 2.50 -1.57 -19.27
CA HIS A 151 3.73 -1.13 -18.64
C HIS A 151 4.90 -1.76 -19.40
N VAL A 152 5.79 -0.91 -19.93
CA VAL A 152 7.06 -1.30 -20.52
C VAL A 152 8.15 -0.98 -19.51
N TYR A 153 8.63 -2.00 -18.80
CA TYR A 153 9.68 -1.84 -17.81
C TYR A 153 11.05 -2.11 -18.42
N LYS A 154 12.02 -1.26 -18.08
CA LYS A 154 13.46 -1.48 -18.34
C LYS A 154 14.17 -1.68 -17.02
N PHE A 155 14.87 -2.80 -16.88
CA PHE A 155 15.67 -3.15 -15.70
C PHE A 155 17.15 -3.26 -16.04
N ASN A 156 18.00 -3.03 -15.04
CA ASN A 156 19.38 -3.48 -15.07
C ASN A 156 19.69 -4.49 -13.96
N ASN A 157 20.69 -5.33 -14.22
CA ASN A 157 21.22 -6.28 -13.23
C ASN A 157 22.59 -5.82 -12.70
N CYS A 158 22.74 -4.54 -12.37
CA CYS A 158 23.97 -4.02 -11.79
C CYS A 158 24.22 -4.50 -10.35
N GLY A 159 23.14 -4.85 -9.63
CA GLY A 159 23.17 -5.36 -8.27
C GLY A 159 22.69 -6.80 -8.14
N PRO A 160 22.59 -7.31 -6.90
CA PRO A 160 22.12 -8.66 -6.63
C PRO A 160 20.65 -8.89 -6.99
N SER A 161 19.86 -7.82 -7.08
CA SER A 161 18.47 -7.84 -7.54
C SER A 161 18.29 -6.90 -8.74
N PRO A 162 17.36 -7.19 -9.68
CA PRO A 162 17.06 -6.29 -10.78
C PRO A 162 16.62 -4.91 -10.29
N ALA A 163 17.25 -3.86 -10.82
CA ALA A 163 16.92 -2.47 -10.53
C ALA A 163 16.12 -1.87 -11.68
N LEU A 164 14.98 -1.24 -11.37
CA LEU A 164 14.14 -0.56 -12.34
C LEU A 164 14.83 0.72 -12.80
N GLU A 165 15.08 0.84 -14.11
CA GLU A 165 15.65 2.04 -14.72
C GLU A 165 14.60 2.98 -15.26
N ASN A 166 13.55 2.42 -15.87
CA ASN A 166 12.51 3.20 -16.53
C ASN A 166 11.20 2.40 -16.63
N GLU A 167 10.11 3.14 -16.63
CA GLU A 167 8.77 2.64 -16.94
C GLU A 167 8.14 3.55 -17.99
N VAL A 168 7.62 2.94 -19.06
CA VAL A 168 6.65 3.61 -19.94
C VAL A 168 5.28 3.04 -19.68
N PHE A 169 4.32 3.94 -19.44
CA PHE A 169 2.94 3.62 -19.13
C PHE A 169 2.01 4.24 -20.18
N GLU A 170 1.14 3.42 -20.78
CA GLU A 170 0.09 3.88 -21.70
C GLU A 170 -1.23 3.16 -21.37
N GLN A 171 -2.36 3.84 -21.57
CA GLN A 171 -3.70 3.29 -21.35
C GLN A 171 -4.59 3.47 -22.58
N THR A 172 -5.52 2.55 -22.79
CA THR A 172 -6.54 2.69 -23.84
C THR A 172 -7.39 3.93 -23.61
N ALA A 173 -7.80 4.58 -24.70
CA ALA A 173 -8.67 5.74 -24.63
C ALA A 173 -9.98 5.42 -23.89
N LYS A 174 -10.43 6.37 -23.07
CA LYS A 174 -11.74 6.28 -22.40
C LYS A 174 -12.84 6.43 -23.44
N LYS A 175 -13.86 5.58 -23.38
CA LYS A 175 -15.08 5.75 -24.18
C LYS A 175 -16.12 6.54 -23.37
N GLU A 176 -16.90 7.38 -24.04
CA GLU A 176 -17.96 8.20 -23.40
C GLU A 176 -19.11 7.34 -22.84
N LYS A 177 -19.38 6.19 -23.49
CA LYS A 177 -20.34 5.18 -23.04
C LYS A 177 -19.71 3.79 -23.15
N GLY A 178 -19.85 3.00 -22.08
CA GLY A 178 -19.17 1.70 -21.95
C GLY A 178 -17.70 1.83 -21.56
N GLY A 179 -17.10 0.73 -21.09
CA GLY A 179 -15.66 0.67 -20.83
C GLY A 179 -14.85 0.48 -22.12
N SER A 180 -13.52 0.64 -22.05
CA SER A 180 -12.60 0.21 -23.12
C SER A 180 -11.80 -1.04 -22.74
N GLY A 181 -12.19 -1.72 -21.65
CA GLY A 181 -11.55 -2.96 -21.20
C GLY A 181 -11.97 -4.16 -22.04
N LEU A 182 -11.30 -5.30 -21.85
CA LEU A 182 -11.60 -6.55 -22.57
C LEU A 182 -13.05 -7.00 -22.38
N SER A 183 -13.66 -6.69 -21.22
CA SER A 183 -15.04 -7.06 -20.94
C SER A 183 -16.09 -6.24 -21.72
N SER A 184 -15.68 -5.16 -22.40
CA SER A 184 -16.60 -4.23 -23.08
C SER A 184 -16.92 -4.60 -24.54
N TYR A 185 -16.51 -5.78 -24.98
CA TYR A 185 -16.70 -6.30 -26.34
C TYR A 185 -17.78 -7.38 -26.41
N ASP A 186 -18.60 -7.54 -25.36
CA ASP A 186 -19.81 -8.40 -25.28
C ASP A 186 -19.65 -9.89 -25.67
N GLY A 187 -18.41 -10.37 -25.75
CA GLY A 187 -18.05 -11.74 -26.15
C GLY A 187 -17.40 -11.84 -27.53
N ASP A 188 -17.22 -10.74 -28.26
CA ASP A 188 -16.35 -10.69 -29.43
C ASP A 188 -14.87 -10.74 -29.00
N ALA A 189 -14.36 -11.96 -28.91
CA ALA A 189 -13.00 -12.25 -28.45
C ALA A 189 -11.93 -11.66 -29.38
N GLU A 190 -12.17 -11.58 -30.68
CA GLU A 190 -11.19 -11.04 -31.64
C GLU A 190 -11.11 -9.52 -31.56
N ALA A 191 -12.26 -8.84 -31.43
CA ALA A 191 -12.30 -7.40 -31.22
C ALA A 191 -11.66 -7.02 -29.88
N ALA A 192 -11.91 -7.80 -28.82
CA ALA A 192 -11.26 -7.62 -27.53
C ALA A 192 -9.74 -7.78 -27.64
N ALA A 193 -9.25 -8.82 -28.33
CA ALA A 193 -7.81 -9.01 -28.55
C ALA A 193 -7.19 -7.85 -29.36
N LYS A 194 -7.85 -7.43 -30.44
CA LYS A 194 -7.42 -6.31 -31.29
C LYS A 194 -7.36 -4.97 -30.55
N SER A 195 -8.17 -4.79 -29.51
CA SER A 195 -8.14 -3.57 -28.70
C SER A 195 -6.79 -3.30 -28.03
N LEU A 196 -5.96 -4.32 -27.84
CA LEU A 196 -4.64 -4.20 -27.23
C LEU A 196 -3.55 -3.76 -28.22
N ASP A 197 -3.86 -3.65 -29.51
CA ASP A 197 -2.86 -3.31 -30.55
C ASP A 197 -2.17 -1.98 -30.27
N VAL A 198 -2.96 -0.97 -29.90
CA VAL A 198 -2.47 0.38 -29.59
C VAL A 198 -1.47 0.38 -28.44
N LEU A 199 -1.60 -0.57 -27.51
CA LEU A 199 -0.68 -0.74 -26.39
C LEU A 199 0.60 -1.48 -26.83
N MET A 200 0.45 -2.51 -27.67
CA MET A 200 1.59 -3.26 -28.20
C MET A 200 2.43 -2.44 -29.19
N GLU A 201 1.82 -1.47 -29.89
CA GLU A 201 2.54 -0.47 -30.69
C GLU A 201 3.48 0.38 -29.84
N VAL A 202 3.09 0.72 -28.61
CA VAL A 202 3.99 1.37 -27.64
C VAL A 202 5.15 0.45 -27.31
N ALA A 203 4.90 -0.82 -26.97
CA ALA A 203 5.99 -1.76 -26.67
C ALA A 203 6.99 -1.90 -27.84
N LEU A 204 6.50 -1.95 -29.08
CA LEU A 204 7.36 -2.01 -30.28
C LEU A 204 8.24 -0.78 -30.45
N ARG A 205 7.75 0.39 -30.06
CA ARG A 205 8.48 1.67 -30.13
C ARG A 205 9.51 1.81 -29.03
N GLU A 206 9.15 1.41 -27.80
CA GLU A 206 9.98 1.63 -26.61
C GLU A 206 11.05 0.55 -26.39
N VAL A 207 10.83 -0.69 -26.86
CA VAL A 207 11.80 -1.79 -26.71
C VAL A 207 12.70 -1.88 -27.96
N PRO A 208 14.04 -1.73 -27.84
CA PRO A 208 14.94 -1.83 -28.98
C PRO A 208 14.87 -3.21 -29.65
N LYS A 209 15.10 -3.26 -30.97
CA LYS A 209 14.87 -4.45 -31.81
C LYS A 209 15.62 -5.69 -31.32
N GLU A 210 16.85 -5.51 -30.88
CA GLU A 210 17.75 -6.52 -30.31
C GLU A 210 17.24 -7.12 -28.99
N TYR A 211 16.35 -6.43 -28.27
CA TYR A 211 15.74 -6.90 -27.02
C TYR A 211 14.35 -7.50 -27.22
N GLN A 212 13.65 -7.20 -28.32
CA GLN A 212 12.23 -7.59 -28.52
C GLN A 212 12.04 -9.11 -28.41
N GLY A 213 12.89 -9.90 -29.06
CA GLY A 213 12.82 -11.36 -29.02
C GLY A 213 13.03 -11.97 -27.63
N CYS A 214 13.64 -11.24 -26.70
CA CYS A 214 13.91 -11.66 -25.32
C CYS A 214 13.12 -10.86 -24.27
N THR A 215 12.05 -10.18 -24.68
CA THR A 215 11.25 -9.34 -23.79
C THR A 215 9.88 -10.00 -23.55
N PRO A 216 9.65 -10.62 -22.38
CA PRO A 216 8.39 -11.31 -22.12
C PRO A 216 7.21 -10.36 -22.08
N VAL A 217 6.07 -10.84 -22.54
CA VAL A 217 4.75 -10.21 -22.33
C VAL A 217 3.84 -11.13 -21.52
N ALA A 218 3.19 -10.53 -20.53
CA ALA A 218 2.09 -11.15 -19.79
C ALA A 218 0.87 -10.22 -19.75
N VAL A 219 -0.32 -10.82 -19.74
CA VAL A 219 -1.60 -10.14 -19.61
C VAL A 219 -2.31 -10.68 -18.38
N LYS A 220 -2.71 -9.80 -17.48
CA LYS A 220 -3.58 -10.15 -16.36
C LYS A 220 -4.88 -9.37 -16.46
N ALA A 221 -5.97 -10.10 -16.60
CA ALA A 221 -7.31 -9.54 -16.52
C ALA A 221 -7.81 -9.51 -15.08
N THR A 222 -8.58 -8.48 -14.77
CA THR A 222 -9.14 -8.24 -13.41
C THR A 222 -10.57 -8.77 -13.29
N ALA A 223 -11.25 -8.42 -12.19
CA ALA A 223 -12.61 -8.85 -11.88
C ALA A 223 -13.66 -8.60 -12.99
N GLY A 224 -13.45 -7.58 -13.85
CA GLY A 224 -14.37 -7.28 -14.94
C GLY A 224 -14.57 -8.42 -15.93
N LEU A 225 -13.48 -9.12 -16.29
CA LEU A 225 -13.55 -10.21 -17.26
C LEU A 225 -14.24 -11.46 -16.67
N ARG A 226 -14.07 -11.72 -15.36
CA ARG A 226 -14.78 -12.81 -14.65
C ARG A 226 -16.30 -12.70 -14.78
N LYS A 227 -16.82 -11.46 -14.75
CA LYS A 227 -18.27 -11.19 -14.78
C LYS A 227 -18.93 -11.55 -16.11
N LEU A 228 -18.17 -11.73 -17.20
CA LEU A 228 -18.72 -12.16 -18.49
C LEU A 228 -19.15 -13.63 -18.52
N GLY A 229 -18.78 -14.41 -17.50
CA GLY A 229 -18.95 -15.86 -17.49
C GLY A 229 -17.72 -16.58 -18.05
N LYS A 230 -17.53 -17.84 -17.61
CA LYS A 230 -16.31 -18.62 -17.86
C LYS A 230 -15.99 -18.75 -19.35
N GLU A 231 -16.97 -19.16 -20.15
CA GLU A 231 -16.77 -19.40 -21.59
C GLU A 231 -16.31 -18.14 -22.34
N LYS A 232 -17.00 -17.00 -22.14
CA LYS A 232 -16.64 -15.74 -22.79
C LYS A 232 -15.28 -15.23 -22.34
N SER A 233 -14.97 -15.36 -21.05
CA SER A 233 -13.67 -15.00 -20.48
C SER A 233 -12.55 -15.83 -21.13
N ASP A 234 -12.70 -17.16 -21.15
CA ASP A 234 -11.70 -18.08 -21.68
C ASP A 234 -11.47 -17.85 -23.18
N ASN A 235 -12.54 -17.69 -23.97
CA ASN A 235 -12.44 -17.38 -25.40
C ASN A 235 -11.69 -16.06 -25.66
N THR A 236 -11.96 -15.04 -24.83
CA THR A 236 -11.28 -13.74 -24.93
C THR A 236 -9.79 -13.87 -24.62
N LEU A 237 -9.41 -14.59 -23.56
CA LEU A 237 -8.01 -14.81 -23.19
C LEU A 237 -7.26 -15.62 -24.25
N ALA A 238 -7.90 -16.64 -24.82
CA ALA A 238 -7.34 -17.44 -25.90
C ALA A 238 -7.09 -16.60 -27.17
N ALA A 239 -8.02 -15.70 -27.53
CA ALA A 239 -7.84 -14.78 -28.64
C ALA A 239 -6.70 -13.78 -28.38
N VAL A 240 -6.63 -13.20 -27.18
CA VAL A 240 -5.52 -12.33 -26.75
C VAL A 240 -4.18 -13.05 -26.87
N ARG A 241 -4.09 -14.28 -26.34
CA ARG A 241 -2.87 -15.09 -26.39
C ARG A 241 -2.41 -15.34 -27.82
N ARG A 242 -3.29 -15.89 -28.66
CA ARG A 242 -3.00 -16.17 -30.08
C ARG A 242 -2.55 -14.92 -30.80
N ARG A 243 -3.18 -13.77 -30.55
CA ARG A 243 -2.79 -12.49 -31.15
C ARG A 243 -1.38 -12.08 -30.73
N LEU A 244 -1.06 -12.15 -29.45
CA LEU A 244 0.28 -11.82 -28.94
C LEU A 244 1.36 -12.75 -29.51
N GLU A 245 1.07 -14.05 -29.63
CA GLU A 245 2.00 -15.05 -30.14
C GLU A 245 2.27 -14.90 -31.65
N THR A 246 1.26 -14.49 -32.44
CA THR A 246 1.32 -14.47 -33.91
C THR A 246 1.66 -13.12 -34.53
N VAL A 247 1.28 -11.99 -33.89
CA VAL A 247 1.45 -10.65 -34.46
C VAL A 247 2.72 -9.96 -33.97
N TYR A 248 3.18 -10.27 -32.75
CA TYR A 248 4.24 -9.52 -32.08
C TYR A 248 5.52 -10.34 -31.84
N PRO A 249 6.70 -9.69 -31.85
CA PRO A 249 8.00 -10.34 -31.68
C PRO A 249 8.32 -10.72 -30.22
N PHE A 250 7.45 -10.36 -29.28
CA PHE A 250 7.64 -10.61 -27.86
C PHE A 250 7.28 -12.07 -27.51
N PRO A 251 8.11 -12.81 -26.74
CA PRO A 251 7.71 -14.10 -26.19
C PRO A 251 6.57 -13.93 -25.17
N VAL A 252 5.50 -14.70 -25.34
CA VAL A 252 4.39 -14.73 -24.38
C VAL A 252 4.73 -15.73 -23.28
N VAL A 253 4.53 -15.34 -22.02
CA VAL A 253 4.69 -16.25 -20.87
C VAL A 253 3.77 -17.46 -21.04
N SER A 254 4.25 -18.66 -20.73
CA SER A 254 3.53 -19.91 -20.95
C SER A 254 2.19 -19.94 -20.21
N GLU A 255 1.27 -20.76 -20.71
CA GLU A 255 -0.04 -20.95 -20.09
C GLU A 255 0.09 -21.55 -18.68
N GLU A 256 1.01 -22.49 -18.49
CA GLU A 256 1.36 -23.11 -17.21
C GLU A 256 1.82 -22.11 -16.14
N LYS A 257 2.37 -20.95 -16.57
CA LYS A 257 2.79 -19.86 -15.71
C LYS A 257 1.82 -18.67 -15.74
N GLY A 258 0.63 -18.87 -16.31
CA GLY A 258 -0.45 -17.88 -16.31
C GLY A 258 -0.14 -16.66 -17.19
N GLY A 259 0.55 -16.82 -18.32
CA GLY A 259 0.97 -15.66 -19.11
C GLY A 259 -0.16 -14.79 -19.67
N VAL A 260 -1.34 -15.37 -19.91
CA VAL A 260 -2.57 -14.64 -20.24
C VAL A 260 -3.68 -15.25 -19.40
N GLU A 261 -4.04 -14.60 -18.31
CA GLU A 261 -5.00 -15.16 -17.34
C GLU A 261 -5.82 -14.09 -16.62
N VAL A 262 -6.82 -14.53 -15.87
CA VAL A 262 -7.49 -13.69 -14.88
C VAL A 262 -6.79 -13.83 -13.53
N MET A 263 -6.20 -12.75 -13.03
CA MET A 263 -5.39 -12.79 -11.81
C MET A 263 -6.25 -12.88 -10.54
N PRO A 264 -5.99 -13.84 -9.62
CA PRO A 264 -6.62 -13.90 -8.30
C PRO A 264 -6.52 -12.57 -7.54
N GLY A 265 -7.57 -12.17 -6.82
CA GLY A 265 -7.59 -10.87 -6.13
C GLY A 265 -6.55 -10.79 -5.00
N GLU A 266 -6.23 -11.93 -4.40
CA GLU A 266 -5.16 -12.11 -3.41
C GLU A 266 -3.79 -11.78 -4.02
N MET A 267 -3.54 -12.24 -5.25
CA MET A 267 -2.29 -11.99 -5.97
C MET A 267 -2.16 -10.54 -6.41
N GLU A 268 -3.26 -9.88 -6.80
CA GLU A 268 -3.29 -8.43 -7.05
C GLU A 268 -2.71 -7.67 -5.85
N GLY A 269 -3.19 -8.01 -4.66
CA GLY A 269 -2.71 -7.46 -3.41
C GLY A 269 -1.22 -7.70 -3.14
N VAL A 270 -0.79 -8.96 -3.21
CA VAL A 270 0.62 -9.33 -2.96
C VAL A 270 1.56 -8.62 -3.94
N TYR A 271 1.21 -8.54 -5.22
CA TYR A 271 2.03 -7.85 -6.20
C TYR A 271 2.04 -6.33 -5.99
N ALA A 272 0.94 -5.71 -5.59
CA ALA A 272 0.92 -4.30 -5.22
C ALA A 272 1.82 -4.03 -3.99
N TRP A 273 1.83 -4.94 -3.02
CA TRP A 273 2.74 -4.89 -1.87
C TRP A 273 4.21 -4.99 -2.29
N ILE A 274 4.53 -5.89 -3.21
CA ILE A 274 5.89 -6.02 -3.79
C ILE A 274 6.28 -4.71 -4.48
N THR A 275 5.42 -4.15 -5.34
CA THR A 275 5.67 -2.88 -6.05
C THR A 275 6.03 -1.76 -5.08
N VAL A 276 5.19 -1.50 -4.08
CA VAL A 276 5.40 -0.40 -3.12
C VAL A 276 6.69 -0.62 -2.34
N ASN A 277 6.90 -1.81 -1.78
CA ASN A 277 8.07 -2.05 -0.97
C ASN A 277 9.36 -2.11 -1.77
N TYR A 278 9.31 -2.54 -3.04
CA TYR A 278 10.42 -2.50 -3.97
C TYR A 278 10.81 -1.05 -4.30
N LEU A 279 9.83 -0.22 -4.68
CA LEU A 279 10.06 1.20 -5.01
C LEU A 279 10.52 2.03 -3.80
N LEU A 280 10.14 1.63 -2.58
CA LEU A 280 10.63 2.22 -1.34
C LEU A 280 12.02 1.71 -0.90
N GLY A 281 12.61 0.74 -1.61
CA GLY A 281 13.86 0.09 -1.23
C GLY A 281 13.78 -0.72 0.08
N LYS A 282 12.57 -1.15 0.47
CA LYS A 282 12.32 -1.96 1.67
C LYS A 282 12.52 -3.46 1.43
N ILE A 283 12.49 -3.88 0.17
CA ILE A 283 12.83 -5.23 -0.29
C ILE A 283 13.81 -5.16 -1.48
N GLY A 284 14.54 -6.24 -1.74
CA GLY A 284 15.53 -6.30 -2.84
C GLY A 284 16.91 -5.70 -2.49
N GLY A 285 16.99 -4.90 -1.42
CA GLY A 285 18.23 -4.39 -0.85
C GLY A 285 18.85 -5.34 0.18
N PRO A 286 20.11 -5.09 0.62
CA PRO A 286 20.78 -5.87 1.65
C PRO A 286 20.17 -5.69 3.05
N ASP A 287 19.49 -4.56 3.28
CA ASP A 287 18.95 -4.19 4.58
C ASP A 287 17.58 -4.84 4.85
N LYS A 288 17.41 -5.37 6.06
CA LYS A 288 16.13 -5.93 6.54
C LYS A 288 15.26 -4.84 7.14
N ASN A 289 14.76 -3.95 6.30
CA ASN A 289 13.89 -2.84 6.73
C ASN A 289 12.46 -3.32 7.01
N PRO A 290 11.74 -2.70 7.97
CA PRO A 290 10.30 -2.88 8.13
C PRO A 290 9.58 -2.48 6.85
N THR A 291 8.66 -3.34 6.40
CA THR A 291 7.89 -3.14 5.17
C THR A 291 6.70 -2.21 5.41
N ALA A 292 6.15 -1.64 4.34
CA ALA A 292 4.91 -0.87 4.38
C ALA A 292 3.70 -1.79 4.15
N ALA A 293 2.55 -1.42 4.72
CA ALA A 293 1.27 -2.01 4.37
C ALA A 293 0.76 -1.40 3.08
N VAL A 294 0.05 -2.19 2.28
CA VAL A 294 -0.62 -1.75 1.06
C VAL A 294 -2.08 -2.14 1.14
N LEU A 295 -2.93 -1.14 0.92
CA LEU A 295 -4.35 -1.31 0.73
C LEU A 295 -4.72 -0.78 -0.64
N ASP A 296 -5.38 -1.61 -1.44
CA ASP A 296 -5.78 -1.26 -2.79
C ASP A 296 -7.31 -1.28 -2.86
N LEU A 297 -7.92 -0.16 -3.25
CA LEU A 297 -9.36 -0.06 -3.41
C LEU A 297 -9.69 0.00 -4.90
N GLY A 298 -10.01 -1.16 -5.46
CA GLY A 298 -10.49 -1.31 -6.82
C GLY A 298 -11.98 -1.03 -6.97
N GLY A 299 -12.51 -1.25 -8.17
CA GLY A 299 -13.95 -1.11 -8.44
C GLY A 299 -14.78 -2.25 -7.86
N GLY A 300 -14.28 -3.49 -7.97
CA GLY A 300 -14.98 -4.72 -7.58
C GLY A 300 -14.55 -5.34 -6.25
N SER A 301 -13.34 -5.02 -5.77
CA SER A 301 -12.77 -5.55 -4.54
C SER A 301 -11.88 -4.53 -3.85
N THR A 302 -11.57 -4.79 -2.58
CA THR A 302 -10.54 -4.07 -1.83
C THR A 302 -9.57 -5.08 -1.23
N GLN A 303 -8.27 -4.81 -1.31
CA GLN A 303 -7.21 -5.69 -0.84
C GLN A 303 -6.46 -5.06 0.33
N ILE A 304 -5.96 -5.89 1.24
CA ILE A 304 -5.13 -5.48 2.38
C ILE A 304 -3.96 -6.45 2.57
N ILE A 305 -2.74 -5.93 2.63
CA ILE A 305 -1.50 -6.70 2.68
C ILE A 305 -0.50 -6.02 3.58
N PHE A 306 0.04 -6.76 4.54
CA PHE A 306 1.09 -6.27 5.42
C PHE A 306 1.89 -7.43 6.04
N GLU A 307 3.10 -7.14 6.51
CA GLU A 307 3.94 -8.08 7.27
C GLU A 307 3.68 -7.83 8.78
N PRO A 308 2.78 -8.58 9.45
CA PRO A 308 2.51 -8.39 10.86
C PRO A 308 3.73 -8.75 11.72
N THR A 309 4.02 -7.91 12.71
CA THR A 309 5.01 -8.19 13.75
C THR A 309 4.30 -8.67 15.01
N PHE A 310 4.73 -9.81 15.57
CA PHE A 310 4.14 -10.37 16.78
C PHE A 310 5.14 -10.32 17.95
N PRO A 311 4.67 -10.18 19.19
CA PRO A 311 5.54 -10.27 20.37
C PRO A 311 6.04 -11.70 20.58
N ASP A 312 7.23 -11.85 21.18
CA ASP A 312 7.81 -13.16 21.51
C ASP A 312 6.98 -13.95 22.53
N VAL A 313 6.24 -13.22 23.38
CA VAL A 313 5.35 -13.79 24.41
C VAL A 313 3.92 -13.27 24.20
N PRO A 314 2.89 -14.12 24.39
CA PRO A 314 1.50 -13.65 24.32
C PRO A 314 1.27 -12.52 25.32
N ARG A 315 0.86 -11.34 24.85
CA ARG A 315 0.53 -10.20 25.70
C ARG A 315 -0.66 -9.46 25.12
N GLY A 316 -1.62 -9.10 25.99
CA GLY A 316 -2.82 -8.35 25.58
C GLY A 316 -3.71 -9.09 24.58
N GLY A 317 -3.69 -10.43 24.58
CA GLY A 317 -4.49 -11.25 23.66
C GLY A 317 -3.92 -11.38 22.23
N LEU A 318 -2.74 -10.80 21.95
CA LEU A 318 -2.07 -10.99 20.67
C LEU A 318 -1.36 -12.36 20.62
N PRO A 319 -1.51 -13.13 19.51
CA PRO A 319 -0.74 -14.35 19.32
C PRO A 319 0.75 -14.04 19.09
N THR A 320 1.60 -15.06 19.16
CA THR A 320 3.05 -14.93 18.89
C THR A 320 3.41 -15.12 17.42
N LYS A 321 2.43 -15.49 16.59
CA LYS A 321 2.61 -15.70 15.15
C LYS A 321 1.30 -15.51 14.40
N LEU A 322 1.42 -15.32 13.09
CA LEU A 322 0.29 -15.31 12.18
C LEU A 322 -0.38 -16.69 12.18
N ALA A 323 -1.72 -16.72 12.19
CA ALA A 323 -2.46 -17.96 12.07
C ALA A 323 -2.18 -18.63 10.72
N GLU A 324 -2.38 -19.95 10.65
CA GLU A 324 -2.31 -20.67 9.38
C GLU A 324 -3.65 -20.53 8.63
N GLY A 325 -3.59 -20.51 7.30
CA GLY A 325 -4.74 -20.44 6.41
C GLY A 325 -4.43 -19.62 5.16
N ASP A 326 -5.42 -19.48 4.28
CA ASP A 326 -5.26 -18.82 2.97
C ASP A 326 -4.82 -17.35 3.08
N HIS A 327 -5.08 -16.71 4.21
CA HIS A 327 -4.68 -15.34 4.52
C HIS A 327 -3.16 -15.17 4.76
N LYS A 328 -2.42 -16.27 4.99
CA LYS A 328 -0.98 -16.25 5.22
C LYS A 328 -0.27 -16.56 3.90
N TYR A 329 0.55 -15.62 3.44
CA TYR A 329 1.33 -15.78 2.23
C TYR A 329 2.83 -15.70 2.53
N THR A 330 3.57 -16.76 2.20
CA THR A 330 5.03 -16.79 2.33
C THR A 330 5.67 -16.34 1.02
N LEU A 331 6.25 -15.14 1.03
CA LEU A 331 6.98 -14.59 -0.10
C LEU A 331 8.49 -14.80 0.09
N ASN A 332 9.16 -15.36 -0.90
CA ASN A 332 10.62 -15.38 -0.98
C ASN A 332 11.08 -14.38 -2.03
N PHE A 333 11.71 -13.28 -1.59
CA PHE A 333 12.20 -12.23 -2.49
C PHE A 333 13.60 -11.79 -2.07
N ALA A 334 14.55 -11.81 -3.02
CA ALA A 334 15.95 -11.45 -2.79
C ALA A 334 16.59 -12.13 -1.55
N ALA A 335 16.39 -13.44 -1.41
CA ALA A 335 16.87 -14.27 -0.28
C ALA A 335 16.34 -13.86 1.11
N ARG A 336 15.25 -13.08 1.17
CA ARG A 336 14.47 -12.84 2.38
C ARG A 336 13.10 -13.50 2.26
N GLU A 337 12.72 -14.24 3.29
CA GLU A 337 11.36 -14.74 3.46
C GLU A 337 10.52 -13.70 4.20
N PHE A 338 9.29 -13.49 3.74
CA PHE A 338 8.30 -12.62 4.36
C PHE A 338 7.04 -13.42 4.63
N ALA A 339 6.52 -13.33 5.86
CA ALA A 339 5.21 -13.86 6.22
C ALA A 339 4.18 -12.73 6.15
N LEU A 340 3.46 -12.65 5.03
CA LEU A 340 2.47 -11.61 4.79
C LEU A 340 1.09 -12.08 5.23
N TYR A 341 0.35 -11.20 5.91
CA TYR A 341 -1.09 -11.28 5.90
C TYR A 341 -1.60 -10.69 4.59
N GLN A 342 -2.51 -11.38 3.92
CA GLN A 342 -3.17 -10.93 2.71
C GLN A 342 -4.66 -11.27 2.75
N HIS A 343 -5.50 -10.38 2.23
CA HIS A 343 -6.87 -10.71 1.92
C HIS A 343 -7.43 -9.82 0.80
N SER A 344 -8.37 -10.37 0.03
CA SER A 344 -9.13 -9.65 -1.00
C SER A 344 -10.63 -9.76 -0.73
N TYR A 345 -11.25 -8.63 -0.34
CA TYR A 345 -12.69 -8.54 -0.12
C TYR A 345 -13.42 -8.31 -1.45
N LEU A 346 -13.75 -9.40 -2.15
CA LEU A 346 -14.60 -9.33 -3.34
C LEU A 346 -16.00 -8.81 -2.97
N GLY A 347 -16.53 -7.89 -3.78
CA GLY A 347 -17.80 -7.22 -3.49
C GLY A 347 -17.66 -6.00 -2.58
N TYR A 348 -16.44 -5.57 -2.24
CA TYR A 348 -16.18 -4.39 -1.40
C TYR A 348 -15.28 -3.34 -2.07
N GLY A 349 -15.07 -3.45 -3.38
CA GLY A 349 -14.54 -2.34 -4.17
C GLY A 349 -15.53 -1.18 -4.19
N ILE A 350 -15.07 0.02 -4.57
CA ILE A 350 -15.88 1.24 -4.39
C ILE A 350 -17.22 1.22 -5.16
N MET A 351 -17.31 0.51 -6.29
CA MET A 351 -18.57 0.40 -7.04
C MET A 351 -19.54 -0.58 -6.37
N GLU A 352 -19.02 -1.70 -5.86
CA GLU A 352 -19.82 -2.68 -5.14
C GLU A 352 -20.24 -2.14 -3.76
N ALA A 353 -19.38 -1.36 -3.11
CA ALA A 353 -19.68 -0.70 -1.84
C ALA A 353 -20.89 0.24 -1.95
N ARG A 354 -21.01 0.98 -3.05
CA ARG A 354 -22.20 1.78 -3.36
C ARG A 354 -23.45 0.90 -3.42
N ASN A 355 -23.38 -0.19 -4.21
CA ASN A 355 -24.51 -1.11 -4.33
C ASN A 355 -24.88 -1.72 -2.97
N ASN A 356 -23.90 -2.19 -2.18
CA ASN A 356 -24.13 -2.79 -0.86
C ASN A 356 -24.78 -1.80 0.09
N LEU A 357 -24.35 -0.53 0.10
CA LEU A 357 -24.95 0.51 0.94
C LEU A 357 -26.39 0.80 0.52
N HIS A 358 -26.62 1.00 -0.79
CA HIS A 358 -27.97 1.23 -1.34
C HIS A 358 -28.90 0.04 -1.05
N ALA A 359 -28.42 -1.18 -1.20
CA ALA A 359 -29.16 -2.41 -0.90
C ALA A 359 -29.48 -2.55 0.59
N THR A 360 -28.53 -2.23 1.47
CA THR A 360 -28.71 -2.24 2.92
C THR A 360 -29.79 -1.23 3.36
N LEU A 361 -29.78 -0.04 2.75
CA LEU A 361 -30.79 0.98 2.99
C LEU A 361 -32.17 0.52 2.49
N LEU A 362 -32.26 -0.03 1.28
CA LEU A 362 -33.52 -0.53 0.71
C LEU A 362 -34.09 -1.71 1.50
N ASP A 363 -33.27 -2.67 1.93
CA ASP A 363 -33.73 -3.77 2.79
C ASP A 363 -34.28 -3.22 4.11
N SER A 364 -33.61 -2.25 4.74
CA SER A 364 -34.13 -1.64 5.97
C SER A 364 -35.47 -0.92 5.76
N LEU A 365 -35.66 -0.25 4.63
CA LEU A 365 -36.95 0.37 4.28
C LEU A 365 -38.02 -0.68 4.02
N TYR A 366 -37.66 -1.78 3.34
CA TYR A 366 -38.54 -2.90 3.12
C TYR A 366 -39.01 -3.52 4.45
N GLN A 367 -38.09 -3.81 5.38
CA GLN A 367 -38.46 -4.37 6.69
C GLN A 367 -39.42 -3.44 7.45
N THR A 368 -39.21 -2.12 7.38
CA THR A 368 -40.06 -1.13 8.05
C THR A 368 -41.48 -1.07 7.47
N ASN A 369 -41.63 -1.36 6.17
CA ASN A 369 -42.92 -1.34 5.47
C ASN A 369 -43.50 -2.75 5.24
N LYS A 370 -42.84 -3.79 5.76
CA LYS A 370 -43.22 -5.18 5.51
C LYS A 370 -44.63 -5.50 5.99
N GLU A 371 -45.04 -4.95 7.14
CA GLU A 371 -46.36 -5.17 7.73
C GLU A 371 -47.49 -4.52 6.91
N SER A 372 -47.23 -3.39 6.27
CA SER A 372 -48.23 -2.73 5.42
C SER A 372 -48.38 -3.39 4.05
N GLY A 373 -47.38 -4.15 3.60
CA GLY A 373 -47.34 -4.79 2.28
C GLY A 373 -47.24 -3.81 1.11
N SER A 374 -47.14 -2.51 1.38
CA SER A 374 -47.10 -1.45 0.38
C SER A 374 -45.69 -1.33 -0.21
N THR A 375 -45.59 -1.09 -1.52
CA THR A 375 -44.32 -0.78 -2.22
C THR A 375 -44.33 0.61 -2.84
N GLU A 376 -45.37 1.39 -2.56
CA GLU A 376 -45.58 2.76 -3.07
C GLU A 376 -44.42 3.69 -2.69
N TYR A 377 -43.76 3.46 -1.56
CA TYR A 377 -42.60 4.23 -1.13
C TYR A 377 -41.42 4.15 -2.11
N LEU A 378 -41.31 3.09 -2.93
CA LEU A 378 -40.27 2.94 -3.96
C LEU A 378 -40.52 3.85 -5.17
N LYS A 379 -41.76 4.32 -5.36
CA LYS A 379 -42.12 5.25 -6.45
C LYS A 379 -41.79 6.71 -6.11
N GLN A 380 -41.50 7.00 -4.83
CA GLN A 380 -41.11 8.32 -4.36
C GLN A 380 -39.59 8.42 -4.21
N PRO A 381 -39.00 9.63 -4.31
CA PRO A 381 -37.58 9.82 -4.04
C PRO A 381 -37.21 9.33 -2.63
N ILE A 382 -36.29 8.38 -2.57
CA ILE A 382 -35.81 7.80 -1.31
C ILE A 382 -34.71 8.69 -0.76
N THR A 383 -34.87 9.15 0.48
CA THR A 383 -33.82 9.92 1.15
C THR A 383 -32.65 9.01 1.50
N ASN A 384 -31.48 9.30 0.94
CA ASN A 384 -30.24 8.60 1.22
C ASN A 384 -29.23 9.59 1.84
N PRO A 385 -28.83 9.42 3.12
CA PRO A 385 -27.91 10.34 3.80
C PRO A 385 -26.49 10.36 3.19
N CYS A 386 -26.16 9.40 2.33
CA CYS A 386 -24.89 9.33 1.61
C CYS A 386 -24.89 10.04 0.24
N ILE A 387 -26.04 10.54 -0.21
CA ILE A 387 -26.11 11.45 -1.36
C ILE A 387 -26.00 12.88 -0.82
N ALA A 388 -25.16 13.70 -1.44
CA ALA A 388 -24.95 15.07 -0.97
C ALA A 388 -26.24 15.90 -1.06
N VAL A 389 -26.36 16.89 -0.17
CA VAL A 389 -27.52 17.79 -0.10
C VAL A 389 -27.77 18.44 -1.47
N GLY A 390 -29.04 18.45 -1.91
CA GLY A 390 -29.45 19.04 -3.18
C GLY A 390 -29.15 18.18 -4.42
N MET A 391 -28.60 16.98 -4.26
CA MET A 391 -28.33 16.06 -5.37
C MET A 391 -29.28 14.86 -5.35
N SER A 392 -29.51 14.31 -6.54
CA SER A 392 -30.30 13.10 -6.75
C SER A 392 -29.65 12.22 -7.80
N ARG A 393 -29.93 10.92 -7.74
CA ARG A 393 -29.48 9.94 -8.73
C ARG A 393 -30.45 8.78 -8.81
N GLU A 394 -30.82 8.41 -10.03
CA GLU A 394 -31.45 7.13 -10.30
C GLU A 394 -30.40 6.01 -10.20
N VAL A 395 -30.69 5.00 -9.39
CA VAL A 395 -29.81 3.88 -9.13
C VAL A 395 -30.55 2.56 -9.36
N ALA A 396 -29.94 1.68 -10.15
CA ALA A 396 -30.32 0.29 -10.24
C ALA A 396 -29.58 -0.48 -9.15
N VAL A 397 -30.31 -0.91 -8.12
CA VAL A 397 -29.76 -1.58 -6.95
C VAL A 397 -29.92 -3.09 -7.13
N ALA A 398 -28.79 -3.81 -7.17
CA ALA A 398 -28.78 -5.26 -7.18
C ALA A 398 -29.02 -5.79 -5.75
N MET A 399 -30.01 -6.67 -5.62
CA MET A 399 -30.46 -7.30 -4.38
C MET A 399 -30.28 -8.82 -4.46
N PRO A 400 -30.30 -9.55 -3.33
CA PRO A 400 -30.32 -11.01 -3.37
C PRO A 400 -31.48 -11.52 -4.25
N ALA A 401 -31.25 -12.56 -5.05
CA ALA A 401 -32.26 -13.08 -5.99
C ALA A 401 -33.55 -13.56 -5.29
N SER A 402 -33.45 -13.94 -4.02
CA SER A 402 -34.58 -14.34 -3.17
C SER A 402 -35.29 -13.16 -2.49
N HIS A 403 -34.82 -11.92 -2.68
CA HIS A 403 -35.38 -10.77 -2.02
C HIS A 403 -36.80 -10.46 -2.55
N PRO A 404 -37.79 -10.17 -1.68
CA PRO A 404 -39.18 -9.95 -2.11
C PRO A 404 -39.40 -8.78 -3.08
N LEU A 405 -38.50 -7.80 -3.08
CA LEU A 405 -38.54 -6.68 -4.05
C LEU A 405 -38.01 -7.05 -5.45
N GLY A 406 -37.47 -8.27 -5.63
CA GLY A 406 -36.83 -8.72 -6.86
C GLY A 406 -35.30 -8.55 -6.84
N ALA A 407 -34.63 -9.15 -7.83
CA ALA A 407 -33.17 -9.19 -7.93
C ALA A 407 -32.53 -7.83 -8.26
N THR A 408 -33.27 -6.94 -8.92
CA THR A 408 -32.83 -5.58 -9.21
C THR A 408 -33.99 -4.62 -9.03
N VAL A 409 -33.78 -3.55 -8.26
CA VAL A 409 -34.78 -2.51 -8.01
C VAL A 409 -34.22 -1.17 -8.47
N THR A 410 -34.96 -0.45 -9.31
CA THR A 410 -34.57 0.90 -9.74
C THR A 410 -35.30 1.93 -8.90
N VAL A 411 -34.55 2.81 -8.24
CA VAL A 411 -35.11 3.87 -7.38
C VAL A 411 -34.37 5.17 -7.61
N ASN A 412 -35.05 6.29 -7.40
CA ASN A 412 -34.40 7.59 -7.31
C ASN A 412 -33.98 7.85 -5.87
N MET A 413 -32.69 8.02 -5.62
CA MET A 413 -32.14 8.37 -4.31
C MET A 413 -31.74 9.85 -4.28
N THR A 414 -32.17 10.55 -3.23
CA THR A 414 -31.94 11.99 -3.07
C THR A 414 -31.28 12.27 -1.73
N GLY A 415 -30.36 13.23 -1.72
CA GLY A 415 -29.72 13.68 -0.49
C GLY A 415 -30.72 14.29 0.50
N PRO A 416 -30.41 14.29 1.80
CA PRO A 416 -31.27 14.88 2.81
C PRO A 416 -31.34 16.41 2.66
N ALA A 417 -32.37 17.03 3.27
CA ALA A 417 -32.51 18.49 3.31
C ALA A 417 -31.37 19.18 4.08
N THR A 418 -30.75 18.47 5.04
CA THR A 418 -29.60 18.95 5.81
C THR A 418 -28.52 17.87 5.83
N SER A 419 -27.26 18.29 5.80
CA SER A 419 -26.14 17.37 5.76
C SER A 419 -26.12 16.44 6.99
N SER A 420 -25.94 15.14 6.76
CA SER A 420 -25.94 14.13 7.82
C SER A 420 -24.85 13.07 7.61
N PRO A 421 -23.56 13.47 7.62
CA PRO A 421 -22.46 12.55 7.32
C PRO A 421 -22.36 11.41 8.33
N THR A 422 -22.70 11.64 9.61
CA THR A 422 -22.75 10.59 10.64
C THR A 422 -23.78 9.50 10.31
N GLN A 423 -24.92 9.87 9.72
CA GLN A 423 -25.91 8.88 9.27
C GLN A 423 -25.43 8.12 8.04
N CYS A 424 -24.73 8.78 7.11
CA CYS A 424 -24.09 8.07 6.01
C CYS A 424 -23.07 7.04 6.52
N ARG A 425 -22.23 7.43 7.48
CA ARG A 425 -21.26 6.56 8.13
C ARG A 425 -21.90 5.34 8.78
N TYR A 426 -23.04 5.50 9.46
CA TYR A 426 -23.80 4.38 10.02
C TYR A 426 -24.15 3.34 8.93
N TRP A 427 -24.64 3.79 7.76
CA TRP A 427 -24.95 2.88 6.66
C TRP A 427 -23.70 2.26 6.04
N ALA A 428 -22.61 3.03 5.92
CA ALA A 428 -21.33 2.52 5.46
C ALA A 428 -20.80 1.43 6.40
N GLU A 429 -20.84 1.63 7.71
CA GLU A 429 -20.42 0.62 8.70
C GLU A 429 -21.35 -0.61 8.70
N LYS A 430 -22.66 -0.40 8.58
CA LYS A 430 -23.63 -1.49 8.50
C LYS A 430 -23.40 -2.37 7.27
N SER A 431 -23.02 -1.76 6.14
CA SER A 431 -22.70 -2.49 4.91
C SER A 431 -21.46 -3.39 5.00
N LEU A 432 -20.62 -3.23 6.03
CA LEU A 432 -19.45 -4.09 6.25
C LEU A 432 -19.82 -5.43 6.90
N HIS A 433 -21.01 -5.57 7.48
CA HIS A 433 -21.46 -6.80 8.17
C HIS A 433 -20.43 -7.32 9.18
N LYS A 434 -20.07 -6.49 10.15
CA LYS A 434 -19.07 -6.85 11.18
C LYS A 434 -19.54 -7.91 12.17
N ASP A 435 -20.85 -8.12 12.27
CA ASP A 435 -21.46 -9.09 13.18
C ASP A 435 -21.53 -10.51 12.58
N ASP A 436 -21.05 -10.70 11.34
CA ASP A 436 -20.94 -12.01 10.72
C ASP A 436 -20.05 -12.95 11.55
N GLU A 437 -20.38 -14.24 11.56
CA GLU A 437 -19.71 -15.26 12.36
C GLU A 437 -18.19 -15.28 12.12
N CYS A 438 -17.42 -15.00 13.18
CA CYS A 438 -15.97 -15.01 13.15
C CYS A 438 -15.41 -16.39 13.52
N LYS A 439 -15.14 -17.22 12.51
CA LYS A 439 -14.64 -18.60 12.71
C LYS A 439 -13.22 -18.66 13.26
N LEU A 440 -12.40 -17.67 12.93
CA LEU A 440 -11.02 -17.53 13.41
C LEU A 440 -10.83 -16.10 13.89
N ALA A 441 -10.76 -15.92 15.21
CA ALA A 441 -10.61 -14.61 15.81
C ALA A 441 -9.13 -14.15 15.87
N PRO A 442 -8.86 -12.84 15.82
CA PRO A 442 -9.82 -11.74 15.61
C PRO A 442 -10.18 -11.55 14.13
N CYS A 443 -11.37 -11.00 13.86
CA CYS A 443 -11.84 -10.70 12.50
C CYS A 443 -11.95 -9.18 12.25
N ALA A 444 -11.78 -8.79 10.99
CA ALA A 444 -12.03 -7.42 10.53
C ALA A 444 -13.54 -7.20 10.28
N PHE A 445 -14.04 -7.70 9.15
CA PHE A 445 -15.45 -7.70 8.77
C PHE A 445 -15.77 -8.93 7.91
N ARG A 446 -17.06 -9.28 7.74
CA ARG A 446 -17.49 -10.50 7.02
C ARG A 446 -16.95 -11.82 7.59
N GLY A 447 -16.70 -11.86 8.90
CA GLY A 447 -16.14 -13.05 9.55
C GLY A 447 -14.71 -13.42 9.11
N ILE A 448 -14.01 -12.49 8.43
CA ILE A 448 -12.66 -12.74 7.91
C ILE A 448 -11.61 -12.40 8.97
N TYR A 449 -10.79 -13.39 9.30
CA TYR A 449 -9.64 -13.24 10.19
C TYR A 449 -8.71 -12.13 9.73
N GLN A 450 -8.26 -11.29 10.67
CA GLN A 450 -7.23 -10.29 10.44
C GLN A 450 -6.43 -10.07 11.74
N PRO A 451 -5.09 -10.12 11.71
CA PRO A 451 -4.27 -9.68 12.83
C PRO A 451 -4.61 -8.23 13.23
N PRO A 452 -4.70 -7.90 14.53
CA PRO A 452 -5.05 -6.55 14.96
C PRO A 452 -4.00 -5.52 14.51
N PHE A 453 -4.42 -4.55 13.69
CA PHE A 453 -3.51 -3.59 13.06
C PHE A 453 -2.71 -2.76 14.09
N GLU A 454 -3.37 -2.29 15.14
CA GLU A 454 -2.74 -1.54 16.24
C GLU A 454 -1.72 -2.38 17.01
N GLY A 455 -1.94 -3.69 17.10
CA GLY A 455 -1.09 -4.61 17.85
C GLY A 455 0.08 -5.18 17.06
N THR A 456 -0.09 -5.34 15.74
CA THR A 456 0.87 -6.04 14.89
C THR A 456 1.47 -5.18 13.76
N PHE A 457 0.98 -3.95 13.58
CA PHE A 457 1.44 -3.02 12.54
C PHE A 457 1.24 -1.55 12.94
N ALA A 458 1.78 -1.20 14.12
CA ALA A 458 1.46 0.06 14.80
C ALA A 458 2.10 1.30 14.18
N ARG A 459 3.31 1.20 13.58
CA ARG A 459 4.16 2.37 13.28
C ARG A 459 4.57 2.50 11.83
N GLU A 460 4.63 1.39 11.14
CA GLU A 460 5.09 1.27 9.77
C GLU A 460 4.18 2.05 8.80
N ALA A 461 4.65 2.39 7.61
CA ALA A 461 3.87 3.19 6.67
C ALA A 461 2.70 2.38 6.10
N VAL A 462 1.58 3.06 5.81
CA VAL A 462 0.38 2.49 5.16
C VAL A 462 0.14 3.24 3.86
N TYR A 463 0.17 2.54 2.73
CA TYR A 463 -0.12 3.11 1.42
C TYR A 463 -1.51 2.69 0.94
N LEU A 464 -2.29 3.68 0.53
CA LEU A 464 -3.63 3.54 -0.01
C LEU A 464 -3.60 3.83 -1.51
N LEU A 465 -3.98 2.84 -2.32
CA LEU A 465 -3.87 2.89 -3.78
C LEU A 465 -5.23 3.03 -4.48
N SER A 466 -5.19 3.24 -5.79
CA SER A 466 -6.37 3.27 -6.68
C SER A 466 -7.45 4.25 -6.22
N TYR A 467 -8.68 3.81 -5.96
CA TYR A 467 -9.77 4.73 -5.62
C TYR A 467 -9.58 5.43 -4.27
N PHE A 468 -8.69 4.99 -3.39
CA PHE A 468 -8.30 5.83 -2.25
C PHE A 468 -7.63 7.11 -2.73
N TYR A 469 -6.69 7.01 -3.67
CA TYR A 469 -6.02 8.17 -4.28
C TYR A 469 -6.99 9.00 -5.12
N ASP A 470 -7.76 8.37 -6.01
CA ASP A 470 -8.68 9.10 -6.91
C ASP A 470 -9.74 9.89 -6.13
N ARG A 471 -10.17 9.38 -4.96
CA ARG A 471 -11.18 10.04 -4.11
C ARG A 471 -10.62 11.11 -3.16
N THR A 472 -9.32 11.26 -3.05
CA THR A 472 -8.76 12.21 -2.06
C THR A 472 -7.92 13.27 -2.76
N SER A 473 -7.12 12.87 -3.75
CA SER A 473 -6.26 13.78 -4.51
C SER A 473 -7.03 14.81 -5.34
N GLU A 474 -8.14 14.42 -5.99
CA GLU A 474 -9.00 15.32 -6.77
C GLU A 474 -9.65 16.42 -5.91
N LEU A 475 -9.71 16.21 -4.59
CA LEU A 475 -10.27 17.15 -3.62
C LEU A 475 -9.18 17.91 -2.84
N GLY A 476 -7.91 17.79 -3.24
CA GLY A 476 -6.79 18.54 -2.68
C GLY A 476 -6.25 17.99 -1.36
N MET A 477 -6.51 16.72 -1.04
CA MET A 477 -5.93 16.08 0.13
C MET A 477 -4.41 15.88 -0.06
N PRO A 478 -3.58 16.12 0.98
CA PRO A 478 -2.13 15.89 0.87
C PRO A 478 -1.79 14.42 0.65
N GLU A 479 -0.55 14.13 0.21
CA GLU A 479 -0.07 12.75 0.03
C GLU A 479 -0.01 11.94 1.34
N SER A 480 -0.03 12.60 2.48
CA SER A 480 -0.10 11.97 3.80
C SER A 480 -1.06 12.72 4.70
N PHE A 481 -1.93 11.96 5.36
CA PHE A 481 -2.98 12.47 6.24
C PHE A 481 -3.39 11.40 7.27
N SER A 482 -4.07 11.82 8.31
CA SER A 482 -4.70 10.96 9.31
C SER A 482 -6.09 10.50 8.88
N ILE A 483 -6.54 9.34 9.37
CA ILE A 483 -7.92 8.87 9.15
C ILE A 483 -8.95 9.90 9.67
N ARG A 484 -8.60 10.71 10.67
CA ARG A 484 -9.39 11.85 11.13
C ARG A 484 -9.58 12.91 10.04
N GLU A 485 -8.52 13.30 9.34
CA GLU A 485 -8.62 14.27 8.24
C GLU A 485 -9.46 13.72 7.08
N LEU A 486 -9.46 12.40 6.85
CA LEU A 486 -10.35 11.76 5.88
C LEU A 486 -11.82 11.88 6.30
N GLN A 487 -12.11 11.71 7.60
CA GLN A 487 -13.43 11.96 8.15
C GLN A 487 -13.85 13.42 7.93
N ASP A 488 -12.96 14.37 8.22
CA ASP A 488 -13.22 15.80 8.08
C ASP A 488 -13.43 16.20 6.61
N LEU A 489 -12.81 15.49 5.66
CA LEU A 489 -13.05 15.66 4.23
C LEU A 489 -14.45 15.13 3.86
N ALA A 490 -14.81 13.92 4.32
CA ALA A 490 -16.13 13.33 4.11
C ALA A 490 -17.25 14.25 4.63
N ASP A 491 -17.09 14.77 5.85
CA ASP A 491 -18.05 15.66 6.51
C ASP A 491 -18.25 16.98 5.73
N LYS A 492 -17.21 17.51 5.07
CA LYS A 492 -17.32 18.70 4.21
C LYS A 492 -18.01 18.38 2.89
N VAL A 493 -17.64 17.27 2.24
CA VAL A 493 -18.23 16.85 0.97
C VAL A 493 -19.74 16.58 1.10
N CYS A 494 -20.18 15.98 2.20
CA CYS A 494 -21.59 15.70 2.44
C CYS A 494 -22.46 16.96 2.62
N ARG A 495 -21.89 18.18 2.71
CA ARG A 495 -22.66 19.43 2.83
C ARG A 495 -23.36 19.85 1.54
N GLY A 496 -22.99 19.28 0.40
CA GLY A 496 -23.48 19.70 -0.90
C GLY A 496 -22.94 21.08 -1.31
N GLU A 497 -23.49 21.61 -2.42
CA GLU A 497 -22.93 22.78 -3.11
C GLU A 497 -22.76 24.02 -2.23
N GLU A 498 -23.66 24.24 -1.26
CA GLU A 498 -23.58 25.36 -0.32
C GLU A 498 -22.35 25.30 0.59
N GLY A 499 -21.84 24.10 0.89
CA GLY A 499 -20.66 23.88 1.72
C GLY A 499 -19.37 23.58 0.94
N TRP A 500 -19.40 23.69 -0.40
CA TRP A 500 -18.26 23.37 -1.27
C TRP A 500 -17.41 24.58 -1.65
N ASP A 501 -17.64 25.74 -1.05
CA ASP A 501 -16.83 26.95 -1.26
C ASP A 501 -15.33 26.71 -0.98
N VAL A 502 -15.02 25.89 0.02
CA VAL A 502 -13.65 25.47 0.38
C VAL A 502 -12.92 24.73 -0.75
N PHE A 503 -13.64 24.11 -1.70
CA PHE A 503 -13.05 23.36 -2.81
C PHE A 503 -12.84 24.22 -4.06
N LYS A 504 -13.35 25.46 -4.12
CA LYS A 504 -13.20 26.36 -5.27
C LYS A 504 -11.73 26.62 -5.68
N PRO A 505 -10.76 26.74 -4.76
CA PRO A 505 -9.36 26.92 -5.13
C PRO A 505 -8.69 25.63 -5.65
N VAL A 506 -9.31 24.46 -5.46
CA VAL A 506 -8.77 23.16 -5.88
C VAL A 506 -9.19 22.90 -7.33
N PRO A 507 -8.24 22.75 -8.28
CA PRO A 507 -8.57 22.49 -9.68
C PRO A 507 -9.44 21.25 -9.83
N LYS A 508 -10.50 21.35 -10.65
CA LYS A 508 -11.46 20.28 -10.96
C LYS A 508 -12.32 19.77 -9.80
N ALA A 509 -12.05 20.12 -8.55
CA ALA A 509 -12.80 19.59 -7.40
C ALA A 509 -14.30 19.88 -7.50
N ILE A 510 -14.70 21.10 -7.87
CA ILE A 510 -16.13 21.45 -8.03
C ILE A 510 -16.79 20.69 -9.18
N GLU A 511 -16.08 20.53 -10.31
CA GLU A 511 -16.57 19.77 -11.46
C GLU A 511 -16.79 18.30 -11.08
N GLU A 512 -15.83 17.72 -10.35
CA GLU A 512 -15.89 16.34 -9.86
C GLU A 512 -17.03 16.12 -8.87
N LEU A 513 -17.17 17.01 -7.89
CA LEU A 513 -18.22 16.95 -6.88
C LEU A 513 -19.61 17.06 -7.52
N LYS A 514 -19.81 17.97 -8.48
CA LYS A 514 -21.07 18.13 -9.22
C LYS A 514 -21.35 16.96 -10.16
N GLY A 515 -20.31 16.41 -10.80
CA GLY A 515 -20.44 15.31 -11.75
C GLY A 515 -20.77 13.95 -11.10
N ARG A 516 -20.51 13.78 -9.80
CA ARG A 516 -20.71 12.51 -9.10
C ARG A 516 -21.43 12.68 -7.75
N PRO A 517 -22.76 12.43 -7.69
CA PRO A 517 -23.55 12.55 -6.46
C PRO A 517 -23.10 11.68 -5.27
N GLU A 518 -22.27 10.66 -5.52
CA GLU A 518 -21.86 9.63 -4.57
C GLU A 518 -20.54 9.95 -3.85
N TRP A 519 -19.97 11.14 -4.02
CA TRP A 519 -18.73 11.53 -3.33
C TRP A 519 -18.82 11.44 -1.80
N CYS A 520 -19.96 11.84 -1.22
CA CYS A 520 -20.22 11.70 0.21
C CYS A 520 -20.24 10.22 0.65
N LEU A 521 -20.87 9.36 -0.16
CA LEU A 521 -20.89 7.91 0.02
C LEU A 521 -19.48 7.34 0.00
N ASP A 522 -18.72 7.63 -1.06
CA ASP A 522 -17.40 7.05 -1.30
C ASP A 522 -16.43 7.35 -0.17
N LEU A 523 -16.40 8.61 0.30
CA LEU A 523 -15.51 9.02 1.39
C LEU A 523 -15.91 8.44 2.75
N ASN A 524 -17.22 8.36 3.03
CA ASN A 524 -17.68 7.70 4.26
C ASN A 524 -17.40 6.20 4.21
N PHE A 525 -17.53 5.54 3.06
CA PHE A 525 -17.14 4.15 2.90
C PHE A 525 -15.64 3.95 3.12
N GLN A 526 -14.78 4.78 2.50
CA GLN A 526 -13.33 4.71 2.72
C GLN A 526 -12.96 4.92 4.20
N PHE A 527 -13.55 5.92 4.85
CA PHE A 527 -13.37 6.15 6.28
C PHE A 527 -13.80 4.92 7.10
N SER A 528 -15.03 4.43 6.90
CA SER A 528 -15.57 3.29 7.64
C SER A 528 -14.78 2.00 7.37
N LEU A 529 -14.30 1.79 6.14
CA LEU A 529 -13.46 0.66 5.77
C LEU A 529 -12.13 0.70 6.53
N LEU A 530 -11.43 1.84 6.56
CA LEU A 530 -10.15 1.97 7.26
C LEU A 530 -10.32 1.90 8.79
N ARG A 531 -11.25 2.68 9.34
CA ARG A 531 -11.43 2.82 10.79
C ARG A 531 -12.13 1.61 11.41
N SER A 532 -13.26 1.23 10.85
CA SER A 532 -14.18 0.24 11.43
C SER A 532 -13.98 -1.14 10.79
N GLY A 533 -13.74 -1.21 9.48
CA GLY A 533 -13.43 -2.46 8.78
C GLY A 533 -12.09 -3.05 9.20
N TYR A 534 -10.99 -2.40 8.82
CA TYR A 534 -9.63 -2.86 9.09
C TYR A 534 -9.13 -2.57 10.51
N GLY A 535 -9.88 -1.79 11.30
CA GLY A 535 -9.58 -1.55 12.70
C GLY A 535 -8.38 -0.62 12.94
N MET A 536 -8.10 0.31 12.03
CA MET A 536 -7.02 1.28 12.22
C MET A 536 -7.42 2.37 13.23
N PRO A 537 -6.52 2.87 14.09
CA PRO A 537 -6.80 4.01 14.96
C PRO A 537 -7.16 5.28 14.16
N ILE A 538 -8.04 6.13 14.70
CA ILE A 538 -8.50 7.35 13.99
C ILE A 538 -7.37 8.34 13.71
N ASP A 539 -6.31 8.36 14.53
CA ASP A 539 -5.15 9.23 14.35
C ASP A 539 -4.02 8.53 13.57
N ARG A 540 -4.28 7.36 12.96
CA ARG A 540 -3.30 6.65 12.13
C ARG A 540 -3.01 7.45 10.87
N GLU A 541 -1.73 7.77 10.66
CA GLU A 541 -1.23 8.33 9.39
C GLU A 541 -1.31 7.27 8.29
N VAL A 542 -1.87 7.67 7.15
CA VAL A 542 -1.92 6.93 5.89
C VAL A 542 -1.31 7.79 4.78
N ARG A 543 -0.94 7.13 3.68
CA ARG A 543 -0.31 7.78 2.52
C ARG A 543 -1.05 7.40 1.26
N ILE A 544 -1.29 8.37 0.39
CA ILE A 544 -1.77 8.16 -0.97
C ILE A 544 -0.64 8.54 -1.92
N ALA A 545 -0.50 7.81 -3.02
CA ALA A 545 0.42 8.19 -4.07
C ALA A 545 -0.07 7.61 -5.40
N LYS A 546 0.10 8.38 -6.48
CA LYS A 546 -0.04 7.86 -7.83
C LYS A 546 1.24 7.17 -8.30
N LYS A 547 2.39 7.75 -7.90
CA LYS A 547 3.72 7.29 -8.29
C LYS A 547 4.68 7.28 -7.12
N ILE A 548 5.62 6.33 -7.11
CA ILE A 548 6.82 6.38 -6.26
C ILE A 548 8.06 6.32 -7.17
N ALA A 549 9.00 7.23 -6.94
CA ALA A 549 10.22 7.36 -7.75
C ALA A 549 9.94 7.51 -9.26
N GLY A 550 8.83 8.15 -9.64
CA GLY A 550 8.43 8.35 -11.04
C GLY A 550 7.66 7.19 -11.67
N ASN A 551 7.46 6.08 -10.95
CA ASN A 551 6.81 4.86 -11.46
C ASN A 551 5.38 4.73 -10.93
N GLU A 552 4.45 4.28 -11.77
CA GLU A 552 3.04 4.05 -11.43
C GLU A 552 2.90 3.03 -10.29
N LEU A 553 1.98 3.32 -9.37
CA LEU A 553 1.63 2.40 -8.31
C LEU A 553 0.51 1.47 -8.74
N GLY A 554 0.66 0.20 -8.36
CA GLY A 554 -0.25 -0.88 -8.69
C GLY A 554 0.49 -2.22 -8.63
N TRP A 555 -0.17 -3.27 -9.06
CA TRP A 555 0.38 -4.63 -8.99
C TRP A 555 1.35 -4.97 -10.13
N CYS A 556 1.34 -4.20 -11.24
CA CYS A 556 2.04 -4.56 -12.48
C CYS A 556 3.56 -4.73 -12.33
N LEU A 557 4.24 -3.85 -11.59
CA LEU A 557 5.69 -3.96 -11.38
C LEU A 557 6.04 -5.21 -10.56
N GLY A 558 5.35 -5.43 -9.45
CA GLY A 558 5.51 -6.61 -8.61
C GLY A 558 5.26 -7.91 -9.37
N ALA A 559 4.29 -7.94 -10.29
CA ALA A 559 4.03 -9.08 -11.17
C ALA A 559 5.07 -9.24 -12.30
N SER A 560 5.80 -8.20 -12.64
CA SER A 560 6.82 -8.22 -13.70
C SER A 560 8.18 -8.71 -13.21
N LEU A 561 8.53 -8.46 -11.95
CA LEU A 561 9.82 -8.87 -11.37
C LEU A 561 10.11 -10.37 -11.51
N PRO A 562 9.16 -11.30 -11.24
CA PRO A 562 9.38 -12.73 -11.44
C PRO A 562 9.65 -13.12 -12.90
N LEU A 563 9.20 -12.32 -13.89
CA LEU A 563 9.43 -12.59 -15.31
C LEU A 563 10.91 -12.44 -15.69
N LEU A 564 11.70 -11.73 -14.89
CA LEU A 564 13.13 -11.51 -15.13
C LEU A 564 14.00 -12.71 -14.77
N GLU A 565 13.48 -13.63 -13.95
CA GLU A 565 14.21 -14.81 -13.50
C GLU A 565 14.26 -15.93 -14.55
N ALA A 566 15.26 -16.80 -14.45
CA ALA A 566 15.35 -17.99 -15.27
C ALA A 566 14.15 -18.93 -15.01
N ASN A 567 13.68 -19.64 -16.04
CA ASN A 567 12.54 -20.57 -15.96
C ASN A 567 11.20 -19.92 -15.54
N SER A 568 11.03 -18.62 -15.81
CA SER A 568 9.78 -17.86 -15.60
C SER A 568 8.69 -18.14 -16.66
N GLY A 569 8.82 -19.24 -17.40
CA GLY A 569 7.80 -19.71 -18.35
C GLY A 569 7.90 -19.10 -19.75
N TRP A 570 9.02 -18.49 -20.11
CA TRP A 570 9.25 -18.00 -21.47
C TRP A 570 10.70 -18.24 -21.89
N LYS A 571 10.95 -18.17 -23.19
CA LYS A 571 12.28 -18.25 -23.81
C LYS A 571 12.38 -17.21 -24.91
N CYS A 572 13.59 -16.73 -25.18
CA CYS A 572 13.80 -15.82 -26.29
C CYS A 572 13.31 -16.44 -27.61
N LYS A 573 12.56 -15.68 -28.39
CA LYS A 573 12.27 -15.98 -29.80
C LYS A 573 13.58 -15.77 -30.58
N ILE A 574 14.29 -16.87 -30.84
CA ILE A 574 15.49 -16.85 -31.69
C ILE A 574 15.00 -16.70 -33.13
N HIS A 575 15.25 -15.56 -33.76
CA HIS A 575 15.18 -15.47 -35.21
C HIS A 575 16.33 -16.31 -35.76
N GLN A 576 16.02 -17.42 -36.42
CA GLN A 576 16.97 -18.01 -37.36
C GLN A 576 17.03 -17.02 -38.52
N ASP A 577 18.07 -16.20 -38.56
CA ASP A 577 18.39 -15.43 -39.75
C ASP A 577 18.56 -16.43 -40.91
N GLN A 578 17.62 -16.42 -41.86
CA GLN A 578 17.74 -17.09 -43.15
C GLN A 578 18.43 -16.18 -44.16
#